data_AF-A0A926M3W1-F1
#
_entry.id   AF-A0A926M3W1-F1
#
_cell.length_a   1.000
_cell.length_b   1.000
_cell.length_c   1.000
_cell.angle_alpha   90.00
_cell.angle_beta   90.00
_cell.angle_gamma   90.00
#
_symmetry.space_group_name_H-M   'P 1'
#
loop_
_entity.id
_entity.type
_entity.pdbx_description
1 polymer ?
#
loop_
_entity_poly.entity_id
_entity_poly.type
_entity_poly.pdbx_seq_one_letter_code
_entity_poly.pdbx_strand_id
1 'polypeptide(L)'
;MNINKKIIIFLLTSLFFFSQVLAEDKEELIEEELPAVNPFLGGTGSSSLSGDGLGLDGSTSSENSISLKNLKLSGIIIGTSKKFAIFSLPDGRTVKYKEDTIISNDLMILDIFLDGIYIKMNETEYSLDLNNNLVKADG
;
A
#
# COMPACT_ATOMS: atom_id res chain seq x y z
N MET A 1 -12.66 78.87 10.58
CA MET A 1 -11.59 78.14 9.85
C MET A 1 -11.46 78.74 8.45
N ASN A 2 -10.27 79.18 8.05
CA ASN A 2 -10.03 79.96 6.82
C ASN A 2 -10.40 79.16 5.55
N ILE A 3 -11.02 79.80 4.55
CA ILE A 3 -11.60 79.14 3.36
C ILE A 3 -10.53 78.35 2.58
N ASN A 4 -9.30 78.85 2.55
CA ASN A 4 -8.15 78.21 1.92
C ASN A 4 -7.82 76.84 2.55
N LYS A 5 -8.01 76.71 3.87
CA LYS A 5 -7.78 75.46 4.59
C LYS A 5 -8.85 74.41 4.23
N LYS A 6 -10.10 74.84 3.96
CA LYS A 6 -11.18 73.94 3.54
C LYS A 6 -10.96 73.40 2.12
N ILE A 7 -10.47 74.23 1.20
CA ILE A 7 -10.17 73.84 -0.18
C ILE A 7 -9.05 72.80 -0.22
N ILE A 8 -7.99 72.98 0.57
CA ILE A 8 -6.88 72.02 0.67
C ILE A 8 -7.36 70.67 1.23
N ILE A 9 -8.21 70.68 2.25
CA ILE A 9 -8.79 69.45 2.80
C ILE A 9 -9.68 68.74 1.77
N PHE A 10 -10.50 69.49 1.04
CA PHE A 10 -11.36 68.93 0.00
C PHE A 10 -10.54 68.29 -1.14
N LEU A 11 -9.49 68.97 -1.59
CA LEU A 11 -8.58 68.45 -2.61
C LEU A 11 -7.90 67.15 -2.13
N LEU A 12 -7.40 67.15 -0.89
CA LEU A 12 -6.71 65.98 -0.34
C LEU A 12 -7.64 64.78 -0.19
N THR A 13 -8.90 64.99 0.23
CA THR A 13 -9.89 63.91 0.30
C THR A 13 -10.27 63.35 -1.07
N SER A 14 -10.30 64.18 -2.11
CA SER A 14 -10.65 63.75 -3.48
C SER A 14 -9.65 62.74 -4.04
N LEU A 15 -8.34 62.89 -3.75
CA LEU A 15 -7.31 61.97 -4.25
C LEU A 15 -7.46 60.53 -3.72
N PHE A 16 -8.07 60.32 -2.56
CA PHE A 16 -8.24 58.99 -1.98
C PHE A 16 -9.41 58.18 -2.59
N PHE A 17 -10.30 58.81 -3.35
CA PHE A 17 -11.47 58.12 -3.91
C PHE A 17 -11.23 57.46 -5.29
N PHE A 18 -10.08 57.68 -5.93
CA PHE A 18 -9.81 57.17 -7.28
C PHE A 18 -9.09 55.81 -7.35
N SER A 19 -8.75 55.20 -6.21
CA SER A 19 -8.02 53.93 -6.19
C SER A 19 -8.95 52.73 -6.03
N GLN A 20 -9.74 52.42 -7.07
CA GLN A 20 -10.38 51.10 -7.15
C GLN A 20 -9.43 50.14 -7.87
N VAL A 21 -8.71 49.32 -7.10
CA VAL A 21 -7.94 48.21 -7.65
C VAL A 21 -8.93 47.08 -7.93
N LEU A 22 -9.25 46.84 -9.21
CA LEU A 22 -9.90 45.60 -9.64
C LEU A 22 -8.82 44.54 -9.81
N ALA A 23 -8.76 43.61 -8.85
CA ALA A 23 -7.97 42.39 -9.00
C ALA A 23 -8.81 41.40 -9.81
N GLU A 24 -8.33 41.04 -10.99
CA GLU A 24 -8.89 39.94 -11.77
C GLU A 24 -8.26 38.64 -11.28
N ASP A 25 -9.05 37.82 -10.59
CA ASP A 25 -8.68 36.46 -10.21
C ASP A 25 -8.65 35.62 -11.49
N LYS A 26 -7.45 35.47 -12.06
CA LYS A 26 -7.19 34.53 -13.13
C LYS A 26 -6.92 33.19 -12.46
N GLU A 27 -7.93 32.34 -12.41
CA GLU A 27 -7.74 30.92 -12.12
C GLU A 27 -6.93 30.33 -13.27
N GLU A 28 -5.62 30.16 -13.06
CA GLU A 28 -4.77 29.40 -13.96
C GLU A 28 -5.11 27.93 -13.77
N LEU A 29 -5.97 27.39 -14.64
CA LEU A 29 -6.23 25.96 -14.69
C LEU A 29 -5.00 25.28 -15.27
N ILE A 30 -4.06 24.93 -14.38
CA ILE A 30 -2.94 24.07 -14.72
C ILE A 30 -3.58 22.70 -15.01
N GLU A 31 -3.75 22.38 -16.29
CA GLU A 31 -4.15 21.04 -16.72
C GLU A 31 -3.04 20.07 -16.35
N GLU A 32 -3.17 19.41 -15.21
CA GLU A 32 -2.29 18.32 -14.81
C GLU A 32 -2.48 17.18 -15.80
N GLU A 33 -1.44 16.90 -16.60
CA GLU A 33 -1.48 15.80 -17.56
C GLU A 33 -1.66 14.47 -16.83
N LEU A 34 -2.76 13.78 -17.14
CA LEU A 34 -2.97 12.43 -16.65
C LEU A 34 -1.81 11.53 -17.12
N PRO A 35 -1.34 10.59 -16.28
CA PRO A 35 -0.29 9.67 -16.68
C PRO A 35 -0.71 8.94 -17.97
N ALA A 36 0.15 9.02 -18.99
CA ALA A 36 -0.10 8.43 -20.31
C ALA A 36 -0.33 6.91 -20.27
N VAL A 37 0.13 6.26 -19.20
CA VAL A 37 -0.04 4.83 -18.94
C VAL A 37 -0.98 4.65 -17.76
N ASN A 38 -2.11 3.98 -17.99
CA ASN A 38 -3.05 3.63 -16.93
C ASN A 38 -2.41 2.56 -16.03
N PRO A 39 -2.14 2.85 -14.74
CA PRO A 39 -1.46 1.91 -13.85
C PRO A 39 -2.31 0.69 -13.47
N PHE A 40 -3.62 0.69 -13.79
CA PHE A 40 -4.54 -0.42 -13.54
C PHE A 40 -4.71 -1.36 -14.75
N LEU A 41 -4.24 -0.94 -15.93
CA LEU A 41 -4.06 -1.82 -17.08
C LEU A 41 -2.67 -2.46 -16.95
N GLY A 42 -2.59 -3.55 -16.17
CA GLY A 42 -1.35 -4.27 -15.89
C GLY A 42 -0.45 -4.41 -17.12
N GLY A 43 0.70 -3.73 -17.09
CA GLY A 43 1.56 -3.54 -18.25
C GLY A 43 2.20 -4.84 -18.71
N THR A 44 1.84 -5.29 -19.91
CA THR A 44 2.70 -6.14 -20.73
C THR A 44 3.60 -5.22 -21.56
N GLY A 45 4.68 -4.72 -20.96
CA GLY A 45 5.59 -3.75 -21.56
C GLY A 45 7.05 -4.08 -21.29
N SER A 46 7.56 -5.02 -22.09
CA SER A 46 8.94 -5.10 -22.63
C SER A 46 10.02 -4.21 -22.02
N SER A 47 11.00 -4.86 -21.37
CA SER A 47 12.44 -4.62 -21.46
C SER A 47 12.92 -3.37 -22.22
N SER A 48 13.52 -2.41 -21.51
CA SER A 48 14.94 -2.03 -21.63
C SER A 48 15.21 -0.65 -21.00
N LEU A 49 16.09 -0.63 -19.99
CA LEU A 49 17.23 0.29 -19.82
C LEU A 49 17.66 0.33 -18.33
N SER A 50 18.49 -0.65 -17.99
CA SER A 50 19.77 -0.52 -17.29
C SER A 50 19.94 0.57 -16.22
N GLY A 51 20.00 0.14 -14.96
CA GLY A 51 20.52 0.94 -13.85
C GLY A 51 20.36 0.26 -12.49
N ASP A 52 21.26 -0.68 -12.20
CA ASP A 52 21.55 -1.28 -10.87
C ASP A 52 20.64 -2.41 -10.35
N GLY A 53 20.97 -3.64 -10.78
CA GLY A 53 21.34 -4.67 -9.81
C GLY A 53 20.25 -5.30 -8.94
N LEU A 54 19.20 -5.88 -9.54
CA LEU A 54 18.53 -7.04 -8.93
C LEU A 54 18.53 -8.17 -9.96
N GLY A 55 19.48 -9.09 -9.78
CA GLY A 55 19.66 -10.27 -10.61
C GLY A 55 18.37 -11.09 -10.65
N LEU A 56 17.74 -11.08 -11.82
CA LEU A 56 16.69 -12.00 -12.19
C LEU A 56 17.35 -13.35 -12.53
N ASP A 57 17.60 -14.18 -11.51
CA ASP A 57 17.70 -15.63 -11.74
C ASP A 57 16.28 -16.16 -11.93
N GLY A 58 15.73 -15.83 -13.11
CA GLY A 58 14.50 -16.40 -13.62
C GLY A 58 14.79 -17.76 -14.22
N SER A 59 15.11 -18.75 -13.37
CA SER A 59 14.87 -20.14 -13.74
C SER A 59 13.36 -20.37 -13.66
N THR A 60 12.76 -20.42 -14.84
CA THR A 60 11.40 -20.88 -15.09
C THR A 60 11.22 -22.31 -14.56
N SER A 61 10.65 -22.46 -13.38
CA SER A 61 10.00 -23.71 -12.98
C SER A 61 8.50 -23.43 -12.86
N SER A 62 7.82 -23.78 -13.94
CA SER A 62 6.38 -24.01 -14.01
C SER A 62 6.00 -25.14 -13.04
N GLU A 63 6.02 -24.86 -11.74
CA GLU A 63 5.26 -25.55 -10.70
C GLU A 63 4.99 -24.51 -9.61
N ASN A 64 3.72 -24.14 -9.47
CA ASN A 64 3.21 -23.18 -8.49
C ASN A 64 3.30 -23.77 -7.07
N SER A 65 4.51 -24.14 -6.66
CA SER A 65 4.81 -24.65 -5.33
C SER A 65 4.78 -23.47 -4.37
N ILE A 66 3.64 -23.33 -3.70
CA ILE A 66 3.47 -22.39 -2.61
C ILE A 66 4.46 -22.79 -1.52
N SER A 67 5.57 -22.06 -1.45
CA SER A 67 6.59 -22.15 -0.41
C SER A 67 6.29 -21.13 0.68
N LEU A 68 6.54 -21.46 1.96
CA LEU A 68 6.34 -20.54 3.08
C LEU A 68 7.14 -19.23 2.91
N LYS A 69 8.28 -19.27 2.19
CA LYS A 69 9.07 -18.06 1.86
C LYS A 69 8.25 -17.01 1.10
N ASN A 70 7.23 -17.46 0.36
CA ASN A 70 6.33 -16.64 -0.44
C ASN A 70 4.97 -16.41 0.23
N LEU A 71 4.74 -16.92 1.45
CA LEU A 71 3.50 -16.73 2.20
C LEU A 71 3.80 -15.98 3.49
N LYS A 72 3.13 -14.85 3.69
CA LYS A 72 3.19 -14.12 4.97
C LYS A 72 1.89 -14.28 5.74
N LEU A 73 1.98 -14.70 7.00
CA LEU A 73 0.83 -14.66 7.90
C LEU A 73 0.48 -13.19 8.17
N SER A 74 -0.68 -12.76 7.68
CA SER A 74 -1.17 -11.38 7.80
C SER A 74 -2.24 -11.24 8.88
N GLY A 75 -2.88 -12.32 9.30
CA GLY A 75 -3.90 -12.25 10.33
C GLY A 75 -4.45 -13.61 10.75
N ILE A 76 -5.10 -13.61 11.89
CA ILE A 76 -5.77 -14.77 12.47
C ILE A 76 -7.20 -14.37 12.82
N ILE A 77 -8.17 -15.23 12.51
CA ILE A 77 -9.58 -15.05 12.85
C ILE A 77 -10.02 -16.24 13.70
N ILE A 78 -10.36 -15.99 14.96
CA ILE A 78 -10.89 -17.00 15.88
C ILE A 78 -12.37 -16.76 16.08
N GLY A 79 -13.20 -17.69 15.60
CA GLY A 79 -14.61 -17.79 15.94
C GLY A 79 -14.85 -18.91 16.95
N THR A 80 -16.07 -18.97 17.48
CA THR A 80 -16.46 -19.95 18.52
C THR A 80 -16.34 -21.41 18.05
N SER A 81 -16.44 -21.67 16.74
CA SER A 81 -16.43 -23.02 16.16
C SER A 81 -15.43 -23.20 15.02
N LYS A 82 -14.79 -22.12 14.55
CA LYS A 82 -13.90 -22.14 13.39
C LYS A 82 -12.80 -21.13 13.58
N LYS A 83 -11.57 -21.54 13.27
CA LYS A 83 -10.41 -20.66 13.21
C LYS A 83 -9.88 -20.59 11.78
N PHE A 84 -9.34 -19.43 11.42
CA PHE A 84 -8.78 -19.18 10.10
C PHE A 84 -7.45 -18.44 10.20
N ALA A 85 -6.49 -18.87 9.39
CA ALA A 85 -5.23 -18.20 9.15
C ALA A 85 -5.32 -17.46 7.81
N ILE A 86 -4.93 -16.20 7.81
CA ILE A 86 -5.00 -15.31 6.66
C ILE A 86 -3.57 -15.07 6.17
N PHE A 87 -3.28 -15.50 4.95
CA PHE A 87 -1.96 -15.32 4.35
C PHE A 87 -2.01 -14.36 3.18
N SER A 88 -0.97 -13.53 3.07
CA SER A 88 -0.69 -12.70 1.91
C SER A 88 0.31 -13.41 1.00
N LEU A 89 -0.01 -13.43 -0.29
CA LEU A 89 0.84 -13.93 -1.36
C LEU A 89 1.74 -12.80 -1.89
N PRO A 90 2.80 -13.13 -2.66
CA PRO A 90 3.72 -12.12 -3.21
C PRO A 90 3.07 -11.21 -4.26
N ASP A 91 1.98 -11.68 -4.87
CA ASP A 91 1.16 -10.93 -5.83
C ASP A 91 0.19 -9.93 -5.15
N GLY A 92 0.26 -9.80 -3.81
CA GLY A 92 -0.59 -8.92 -3.02
C GLY A 92 -1.99 -9.49 -2.75
N ARG A 93 -2.30 -10.71 -3.23
CA ARG A 93 -3.57 -11.36 -2.92
C ARG A 93 -3.55 -11.96 -1.52
N THR A 94 -4.74 -12.17 -0.97
CA THR A 94 -4.92 -12.78 0.34
C THR A 94 -5.72 -14.07 0.22
N VAL A 95 -5.29 -15.10 0.93
CA VAL A 95 -5.97 -16.40 1.02
C VAL A 95 -6.25 -16.76 2.47
N LYS A 96 -7.30 -17.55 2.70
CA LYS A 96 -7.69 -18.04 4.01
C LYS A 96 -7.59 -19.56 4.06
N TYR A 97 -7.03 -20.07 5.15
CA TYR A 97 -6.95 -21.50 5.42
C TYR A 97 -7.54 -21.82 6.80
N LYS A 98 -8.03 -23.04 6.97
CA LYS A 98 -8.53 -23.54 8.25
C LYS A 98 -7.45 -24.41 8.92
N GLU A 99 -7.73 -24.83 10.14
CA GLU A 99 -7.05 -25.95 10.77
C GLU A 99 -7.13 -27.20 9.87
N ASP A 100 -6.15 -28.09 9.99
CA ASP A 100 -5.99 -29.32 9.21
C ASP A 100 -6.00 -29.15 7.67
N THR A 101 -5.68 -27.94 7.18
CA THR A 101 -5.66 -27.68 5.73
C THR A 101 -4.27 -27.92 5.16
N ILE A 102 -4.18 -28.78 4.14
CA ILE A 102 -2.98 -29.00 3.33
C ILE A 102 -2.90 -27.87 2.30
N ILE A 103 -1.84 -27.05 2.40
CA ILE A 103 -1.58 -25.92 1.50
C ILE A 103 -0.82 -26.41 0.25
N SER A 104 0.18 -27.26 0.46
CA SER A 104 0.97 -27.93 -0.57
C SER A 104 1.44 -29.28 -0.05
N ASN A 105 2.08 -30.10 -0.90
CA ASN A 105 2.53 -31.45 -0.52
C ASN A 105 3.32 -31.48 0.80
N ASP A 106 4.10 -30.43 1.06
CA ASP A 106 5.02 -30.36 2.19
C ASP A 106 4.60 -29.34 3.24
N LEU A 107 3.41 -28.74 3.13
CA LEU A 107 2.96 -27.68 4.05
C LEU A 107 1.50 -27.87 4.45
N MET A 108 1.29 -28.03 5.76
CA MET A 108 -0.03 -28.20 6.36
C MET A 108 -0.19 -27.30 7.59
N ILE A 109 -1.37 -26.73 7.76
CA ILE A 109 -1.76 -26.07 9.00
C ILE A 109 -2.28 -27.13 9.97
N LEU A 110 -1.66 -27.22 11.14
CA LEU A 110 -2.08 -28.13 12.20
C LEU A 110 -3.12 -27.47 13.09
N ASP A 111 -2.77 -26.34 13.70
CA ASP A 111 -3.65 -25.63 14.64
C ASP A 111 -3.43 -24.12 14.55
N ILE A 112 -4.42 -23.36 15.01
CA ILE A 112 -4.44 -21.90 14.97
C ILE A 112 -4.71 -21.37 16.38
N PHE A 113 -3.83 -20.49 16.86
CA PHE A 113 -3.92 -19.84 18.17
C PHE A 113 -4.03 -18.33 18.00
N LEU A 114 -4.22 -17.60 19.10
CA LEU A 114 -4.41 -16.14 19.03
C LEU A 114 -3.14 -15.40 18.62
N ASP A 115 -2.00 -15.95 18.99
CA ASP A 115 -0.65 -15.41 18.87
C ASP A 115 0.14 -15.95 17.67
N GLY A 116 -0.32 -17.05 17.07
CA GLY A 116 0.34 -17.67 15.93
C GLY A 116 -0.38 -18.91 15.42
N ILE A 117 0.28 -19.61 14.50
CA ILE A 117 -0.20 -20.88 13.95
C ILE A 117 0.87 -21.95 14.11
N TYR A 118 0.43 -23.20 14.23
CA TYR A 118 1.29 -24.37 14.13
C TYR A 118 1.16 -24.96 12.74
N ILE A 119 2.31 -25.18 12.10
CA ILE A 119 2.40 -25.74 10.76
C ILE A 119 3.32 -26.93 10.76
N LYS A 120 2.98 -27.95 9.96
CA LYS A 120 3.89 -29.02 9.62
C LYS A 120 4.52 -28.71 8.27
N MET A 121 5.85 -28.71 8.23
CA MET A 121 6.61 -28.55 7.00
C MET A 121 7.50 -29.78 6.79
N ASN A 122 7.28 -30.49 5.69
CA ASN A 122 7.82 -31.83 5.46
C ASN A 122 7.46 -32.78 6.63
N GLU A 123 8.40 -33.06 7.52
CA GLU A 123 8.23 -33.90 8.72
C GLU A 123 8.54 -33.16 10.03
N THR A 124 8.71 -31.84 9.98
CA THR A 124 9.04 -31.02 11.15
C THR A 124 7.94 -30.02 11.43
N GLU A 125 7.63 -29.84 12.71
CA GLU A 125 6.62 -28.90 13.17
C GLU A 125 7.26 -27.56 13.52
N TYR A 126 6.55 -26.49 13.18
CA TYR A 126 6.98 -25.12 13.43
C TYR A 126 5.81 -24.29 13.96
N SER A 127 6.15 -23.31 14.79
CA SER A 127 5.26 -22.21 15.16
C SER A 127 5.61 -20.98 14.31
N LEU A 128 4.59 -20.35 13.74
CA LEU A 128 4.69 -19.11 12.98
C LEU A 128 3.86 -18.03 13.67
N ASP A 129 4.52 -16.96 14.12
CA ASP A 129 3.85 -15.81 14.73
C ASP A 129 3.37 -14.78 13.69
N LEU A 130 2.59 -13.78 14.14
CA LEU A 130 2.12 -12.67 13.29
C LEU A 130 3.25 -11.75 12.78
N ASN A 131 4.41 -11.78 13.41
CA ASN A 131 5.61 -11.08 12.93
C ASN A 131 6.37 -11.89 11.86
N ASN A 132 5.84 -13.06 11.48
CA ASN A 132 6.41 -14.00 10.52
C ASN A 132 7.76 -14.60 10.98
N ASN A 133 7.96 -14.71 12.30
CA ASN A 133 9.05 -15.48 12.87
C ASN A 133 8.68 -16.96 12.88
N LEU A 134 9.54 -17.78 12.28
CA LEU A 134 9.37 -19.22 12.27
C LEU A 134 10.29 -19.83 13.33
N VAL A 135 9.68 -20.49 14.32
CA VAL A 135 10.39 -21.19 15.39
C VAL A 135 10.06 -22.67 15.29
N LYS A 136 11.07 -23.52 15.38
CA LYS A 136 10.85 -24.97 15.42
C LYS A 136 10.08 -25.31 16.68
N ALA A 137 8.99 -26.06 16.56
CA ALA A 137 8.30 -26.61 17.72
C ALA A 137 9.16 -27.78 18.23
N ASP A 138 9.90 -27.55 19.32
CA ASP A 138 10.53 -28.64 20.04
C ASP A 138 9.43 -29.35 20.84
N GLY A 139 9.22 -30.63 20.54
CA GLY A 139 8.22 -31.48 21.20
C GLY A 139 8.53 -31.76 22.66
#